data_AF-A0A956MF20-F1
#
_entry.id   AF-A0A956MF20-F1
#
_cell.length_a   1.000
_cell.length_b   1.000
_cell.length_c   1.000
_cell.angle_alpha   90.00
_cell.angle_beta   90.00
_cell.angle_gamma   90.00
#
_symmetry.space_group_name_H-M   'P 1'
#
loop_
_entity.id
_entity.type
_entity.pdbx_description
1 polymer ?
#
loop_
_entity_poly.entity_id
_entity_poly.type
_entity_poly.pdbx_seq_one_letter_code
_entity_poly.pdbx_strand_id
1 'polypeptide(L)'
;RLLERVLGRPERRGRSVQGLRMAARLEGGGSWGVEAVLKDPTSERARLAFVLKNKMALSPPPRAVEALMVEVFEFGAPASQSELFSRAENSGRAADGYGLASGEVPRGLREAVRELKLKIGFSPLFRVVEVDPWSRLPERRHALLEFDP
;
A
#
# COMPACT_ATOMS: atom_id res chain seq x y z
N ARG A 1 0.34 -0.82 16.97
CA ARG A 1 -0.89 -1.44 17.53
C ARG A 1 -2.18 -0.80 17.04
N LEU A 2 -2.59 0.42 17.40
CA LEU A 2 -3.89 0.97 16.94
C LEU A 2 -4.00 1.07 15.41
N LEU A 3 -2.96 1.61 14.75
CA LEU A 3 -2.91 1.68 13.29
C LEU A 3 -2.91 0.29 12.64
N GLU A 4 -2.22 -0.71 13.22
CA GLU A 4 -2.30 -2.09 12.70
C GLU A 4 -3.73 -2.64 12.77
N ARG A 5 -4.44 -2.41 13.89
CA ARG A 5 -5.83 -2.87 14.05
C ARG A 5 -6.77 -2.22 13.05
N VAL A 6 -6.60 -0.92 12.80
CA VAL A 6 -7.39 -0.18 11.81
C VAL A 6 -7.07 -0.64 10.39
N LEU A 7 -5.79 -0.85 10.08
CA LEU A 7 -5.36 -1.33 8.77
C LEU A 7 -5.77 -2.80 8.52
N GLY A 8 -5.89 -3.62 9.56
CA GLY A 8 -6.32 -5.02 9.45
C GLY A 8 -7.82 -5.24 9.24
N ARG A 9 -8.64 -4.18 9.23
CA ARG A 9 -10.11 -4.30 9.10
C ARG A 9 -10.54 -4.74 7.69
N PRO A 10 -11.42 -5.76 7.56
CA PRO A 10 -11.85 -6.26 6.25
C PRO A 10 -12.65 -5.22 5.45
N GLU A 11 -13.35 -4.30 6.11
CA GLU A 11 -14.14 -3.23 5.49
C GLU A 11 -13.30 -2.24 4.67
N ARG A 12 -11.98 -2.25 4.87
CA ARG A 12 -11.00 -1.42 4.16
C ARG A 12 -10.36 -2.13 2.97
N ARG A 13 -10.61 -3.43 2.73
CA ARG A 13 -9.93 -4.17 1.65
C ARG A 13 -10.06 -3.42 0.32
N GLY A 14 -8.93 -3.25 -0.37
CA GLY A 14 -8.85 -2.49 -1.63
C GLY A 14 -8.94 -0.96 -1.48
N ARG A 15 -8.95 -0.40 -0.27
CA ARG A 15 -9.07 1.05 -0.04
C ARG A 15 -7.88 1.61 0.75
N SER A 16 -7.49 2.82 0.43
CA SER A 16 -6.46 3.56 1.18
C SER A 16 -7.09 4.49 2.22
N VAL A 17 -6.27 4.96 3.15
CA VAL A 17 -6.69 5.97 4.13
C VAL A 17 -6.40 7.36 3.56
N GLN A 18 -7.44 8.19 3.47
CA GLN A 18 -7.34 9.59 3.06
C GLN A 18 -7.59 10.53 4.24
N GLY A 19 -8.53 10.20 5.13
CA GLY A 19 -8.84 10.97 6.34
C GLY A 19 -8.74 10.12 7.60
N LEU A 20 -7.98 10.60 8.58
CA LEU A 20 -7.75 9.93 9.86
C LEU A 20 -7.91 10.90 11.03
N ARG A 21 -8.59 10.44 12.08
CA ARG A 21 -8.71 11.13 13.36
C ARG A 21 -8.03 10.33 14.46
N MET A 22 -7.31 11.02 15.33
CA MET A 22 -6.81 10.48 16.59
C MET A 22 -7.50 11.22 17.73
N ALA A 23 -8.16 10.48 18.61
CA ALA A 23 -8.89 11.03 19.75
C ALA A 23 -8.42 10.37 21.05
N ALA A 24 -8.42 11.11 22.14
CA ALA A 24 -8.04 10.63 23.45
C ALA A 24 -9.08 11.01 24.49
N ARG A 25 -9.32 10.10 25.45
CA ARG A 25 -9.99 10.41 26.72
C ARG A 25 -8.93 10.81 27.73
N LEU A 26 -9.18 11.91 28.43
CA LEU A 26 -8.22 12.50 29.36
C LEU A 26 -8.57 12.20 30.81
N GLU A 27 -7.54 12.21 31.65
CA GLU A 27 -7.70 12.10 33.10
C GLU A 27 -8.56 13.25 33.67
N GLY A 28 -9.44 12.89 34.61
CA GLY A 28 -10.37 13.82 35.24
C GLY A 28 -11.53 14.24 34.33
N GLY A 29 -11.78 13.49 33.25
CA GLY A 29 -12.83 13.77 32.28
C GLY A 29 -12.39 14.74 31.19
N GLY A 30 -13.06 14.64 30.05
CA GLY A 30 -12.76 15.41 28.84
C GLY A 30 -12.17 14.57 27.71
N SER A 31 -12.06 15.20 26.55
CA SER A 31 -11.55 14.59 25.33
C SER A 31 -10.63 15.55 24.59
N TRP A 32 -9.63 14.99 23.93
CA TRP A 32 -8.77 15.68 22.99
C TRP A 32 -8.82 14.96 21.65
N GLY A 33 -8.61 15.67 20.55
CA GLY A 33 -8.53 15.01 19.25
C GLY A 33 -7.87 15.88 18.20
N VAL A 34 -7.28 15.22 17.21
CA VAL A 34 -6.68 15.83 16.04
C VAL A 34 -7.08 15.06 14.80
N GLU A 35 -7.23 15.79 13.70
CA GLU A 35 -7.59 15.26 12.40
C GLU A 35 -6.50 15.54 11.36
N ALA A 36 -6.37 14.61 10.42
CA ALA A 36 -5.50 14.76 9.27
C ALA A 36 -6.17 14.22 8.01
N VAL A 37 -6.18 15.05 6.98
CA VAL A 37 -6.50 14.66 5.61
C VAL A 37 -5.19 14.62 4.83
N LEU A 38 -4.88 13.48 4.22
CA LEU A 38 -3.69 13.27 3.42
C LEU A 38 -3.95 13.74 1.99
N LYS A 39 -2.98 14.45 1.40
CA LYS A 39 -2.99 14.81 -0.02
C LYS A 39 -2.97 13.56 -0.91
N ASP A 40 -2.08 12.62 -0.59
CA ASP A 40 -1.94 11.35 -1.28
C ASP A 40 -2.44 10.23 -0.36
N PRO A 41 -3.57 9.57 -0.68
CA PRO A 41 -4.11 8.50 0.12
C PRO A 41 -3.12 7.33 0.27
N THR A 42 -3.01 6.75 1.47
CA THR A 42 -2.01 5.71 1.74
C THR A 42 -2.52 4.59 2.64
N SER A 43 -1.95 3.41 2.49
CA SER A 43 -2.11 2.27 3.42
C SER A 43 -0.85 2.01 4.24
N GLU A 44 0.18 2.83 4.08
CA GLU A 44 1.47 2.64 4.72
C GLU A 44 1.44 3.10 6.19
N ARG A 45 1.65 2.15 7.11
CA ARG A 45 1.61 2.40 8.56
C ARG A 45 2.57 3.52 9.00
N ALA A 46 3.78 3.55 8.43
CA ALA A 46 4.81 4.51 8.82
C ALA A 46 4.40 5.95 8.48
N ARG A 47 3.90 6.18 7.26
CA ARG A 47 3.35 7.48 6.83
C ARG A 47 2.17 7.94 7.70
N LEU A 48 1.21 7.06 7.95
CA LEU A 48 0.05 7.39 8.81
C LEU A 48 0.49 7.75 10.24
N ALA A 49 1.43 6.99 10.81
CA ALA A 49 1.98 7.27 12.12
C ALA A 49 2.72 8.61 12.16
N PHE A 50 3.49 8.93 11.12
CA PHE A 50 4.22 10.19 11.01
C PHE A 50 3.27 11.40 11.01
N VAL A 51 2.21 11.35 10.20
CA VAL A 51 1.20 12.42 10.13
C VAL A 51 0.52 12.63 11.48
N LEU A 52 0.08 11.55 12.14
CA LEU A 52 -0.56 11.65 13.46
C LEU A 52 0.39 12.20 14.55
N LYS A 53 1.65 11.74 14.56
CA LYS A 53 2.65 12.23 15.51
C LYS A 53 2.90 13.73 15.35
N ASN A 54 3.00 14.21 14.11
CA ASN A 54 3.17 15.64 13.85
C ASN A 54 1.95 16.45 14.29
N LYS A 55 0.72 15.99 14.03
CA LYS A 55 -0.50 16.67 14.50
C LYS A 55 -0.57 16.72 16.03
N MET A 56 -0.21 15.63 16.69
CA MET A 56 -0.14 15.57 18.16
C MET A 56 0.94 16.47 18.73
N ALA A 57 2.10 16.59 18.07
CA ALA A 57 3.15 17.50 18.51
C ALA A 57 2.71 18.98 18.42
N LEU A 58 1.90 19.32 17.41
CA LEU A 58 1.37 20.68 17.23
C LEU A 58 0.23 21.01 18.20
N SER A 59 -0.57 20.02 18.58
CA SER A 59 -1.66 20.17 19.55
C SER A 59 -1.55 19.03 20.56
N PRO A 60 -0.67 19.12 21.56
CA PRO A 60 -0.51 18.04 22.53
C PRO A 60 -1.75 17.90 23.42
N PRO A 61 -2.04 16.68 23.93
CA PRO A 61 -3.09 16.50 24.92
C PRO A 61 -2.80 17.35 26.16
N PRO A 62 -3.78 18.11 26.68
CA PRO A 62 -3.56 19.02 27.82
C PRO A 62 -3.41 18.29 29.16
N ARG A 63 -3.70 16.98 29.21
CA ARG A 63 -3.66 16.13 30.41
C ARG A 63 -3.22 14.71 30.03
N ALA A 64 -2.99 13.88 31.05
CA ALA A 64 -2.70 12.47 30.86
C ALA A 64 -3.81 11.76 30.07
N VAL A 65 -3.41 10.86 29.17
CA VAL A 65 -4.30 10.11 28.29
C VAL A 65 -4.67 8.78 28.95
N GLU A 66 -5.96 8.58 29.21
CA GLU A 66 -6.50 7.31 29.75
C GLU A 66 -6.81 6.30 28.64
N ALA A 67 -7.30 6.79 27.50
CA ALA A 67 -7.64 5.96 26.35
C ALA A 67 -7.32 6.68 25.05
N LEU A 68 -6.78 5.96 24.06
CA LEU A 68 -6.46 6.48 22.73
C LEU A 68 -7.25 5.72 21.67
N MET A 69 -7.86 6.46 20.76
CA MET A 69 -8.69 5.97 19.67
C MET A 69 -8.15 6.50 18.34
N VAL A 70 -8.21 5.66 17.32
CA VAL A 70 -7.89 6.04 15.94
C VAL A 70 -9.06 5.64 15.06
N GLU A 71 -9.54 6.61 14.29
CA GLU A 71 -10.70 6.48 13.41
C GLU A 71 -10.29 6.87 11.99
N VAL A 72 -10.68 6.05 11.01
CA VAL A 72 -10.63 6.42 9.59
C VAL A 72 -12.01 6.91 9.21
N PHE A 73 -12.13 8.18 8.84
CA PHE A 73 -13.41 8.78 8.45
C PHE A 73 -13.53 8.96 6.93
N GLU A 74 -12.41 8.88 6.20
CA GLU A 74 -12.40 9.02 4.74
C GLU A 74 -11.42 8.03 4.09
N PHE A 75 -11.90 7.32 3.07
CA PHE A 75 -11.11 6.35 2.31
C PHE A 75 -10.87 6.87 0.90
N GLY A 76 -9.62 6.77 0.44
CA GLY A 76 -9.24 7.09 -0.92
C GLY A 76 -9.27 5.87 -1.85
N ALA A 77 -9.02 6.13 -3.13
CA ALA A 77 -8.72 5.10 -4.13
C ALA A 77 -7.58 4.17 -3.62
N PRO A 78 -7.51 2.90 -4.06
CA PRO A 78 -6.44 2.00 -3.62
C PRO A 78 -5.08 2.70 -3.77
N ALA A 79 -4.32 2.83 -2.67
CA ALA A 79 -3.06 3.59 -2.60
C ALA A 79 -1.95 3.05 -3.51
N SER A 80 -2.27 1.99 -4.25
CA SER A 80 -1.43 1.30 -5.21
C SER A 80 -2.34 0.27 -5.89
N GLN A 81 -2.15 0.05 -7.20
CA GLN A 81 -2.45 -1.25 -7.80
C GLN A 81 -1.47 -2.31 -7.29
N SER A 82 -1.29 -2.38 -5.97
CA SER A 82 -0.47 -3.38 -5.31
C SER A 82 -1.01 -4.77 -5.58
N GLU A 83 -2.31 -4.95 -5.75
CA GLU A 83 -2.90 -6.27 -6.01
C GLU A 83 -2.42 -6.92 -7.32
N LEU A 84 -1.79 -6.17 -8.25
CA LEU A 84 -1.09 -6.75 -9.41
C LEU A 84 0.35 -7.19 -9.09
N PHE A 85 0.96 -6.71 -8.00
CA PHE A 85 2.40 -6.89 -7.72
C PHE A 85 2.77 -7.13 -6.24
N SER A 86 1.82 -7.25 -5.30
CA SER A 86 2.09 -7.38 -3.87
C SER A 86 2.09 -8.85 -3.45
N ARG A 87 3.31 -9.33 -3.24
CA ARG A 87 3.65 -10.53 -2.47
C ARG A 87 3.04 -10.44 -1.06
N ALA A 88 1.91 -11.09 -0.84
CA ALA A 88 1.34 -11.29 0.49
C ALA A 88 0.83 -12.73 0.62
N GLU A 89 1.43 -13.42 1.58
CA GLU A 89 1.18 -14.80 1.96
C GLU A 89 -0.26 -15.00 2.46
N ASN A 90 -0.86 -16.11 1.99
CA ASN A 90 -2.05 -16.78 2.52
C ASN A 90 -3.44 -16.24 2.15
N SER A 91 -3.87 -16.54 0.92
CA SER A 91 -5.15 -17.24 0.67
C SER A 91 -5.27 -17.73 -0.79
N GLY A 92 -5.23 -19.05 -1.00
CA GLY A 92 -5.93 -19.80 -2.08
C GLY A 92 -5.51 -19.62 -3.54
N ARG A 93 -4.85 -18.52 -3.92
CA ARG A 93 -4.24 -18.29 -5.26
C ARG A 93 -2.73 -18.06 -5.16
N ALA A 94 -2.11 -18.52 -4.08
CA ALA A 94 -0.70 -18.30 -3.78
C ALA A 94 0.27 -19.26 -4.51
N ALA A 95 -0.19 -20.16 -5.38
CA ALA A 95 0.73 -20.96 -6.19
C ALA A 95 1.37 -20.15 -7.33
N ASP A 96 0.69 -19.10 -7.78
CA ASP A 96 0.99 -18.37 -9.02
C ASP A 96 1.64 -17.00 -8.77
N GLY A 97 2.09 -16.68 -7.55
CA GLY A 97 2.74 -15.39 -7.24
C GLY A 97 4.23 -15.51 -6.93
N TYR A 98 4.66 -16.68 -6.43
CA TYR A 98 6.06 -16.95 -6.13
C TYR A 98 6.91 -17.08 -7.39
N GLY A 99 6.29 -17.53 -8.48
CA GLY A 99 6.98 -17.85 -9.69
C GLY A 99 7.84 -16.70 -10.24
N LEU A 100 7.29 -15.49 -10.37
CA LEU A 100 8.03 -14.43 -11.10
C LEU A 100 9.32 -13.98 -10.39
N ALA A 101 9.39 -14.14 -9.07
CA ALA A 101 10.61 -13.88 -8.30
C ALA A 101 11.55 -15.10 -8.22
N SER A 102 11.02 -16.32 -8.36
CA SER A 102 11.80 -17.57 -8.43
C SER A 102 12.18 -17.99 -9.86
N GLY A 103 11.75 -17.24 -10.88
CA GLY A 103 11.94 -17.54 -12.30
C GLY A 103 10.85 -18.42 -12.94
N GLU A 104 9.85 -18.85 -12.18
CA GLU A 104 8.72 -19.64 -12.65
C GLU A 104 7.59 -18.74 -13.18
N VAL A 105 7.11 -18.91 -14.40
CA VAL A 105 5.98 -18.07 -14.83
C VAL A 105 4.65 -18.70 -14.40
N PRO A 106 3.79 -17.96 -13.68
CA PRO A 106 2.47 -18.44 -13.29
C PRO A 106 1.63 -18.85 -14.49
N ARG A 107 0.87 -19.95 -14.35
CA ARG A 107 0.12 -20.50 -15.50
C ARG A 107 -0.90 -19.50 -16.05
N GLY A 108 -1.63 -18.81 -15.16
CA GLY A 108 -2.60 -17.79 -15.56
C GLY A 108 -1.97 -16.62 -16.32
N LEU A 109 -0.74 -16.25 -15.99
CA LEU A 109 -0.03 -15.19 -16.71
C LEU A 109 0.42 -15.63 -18.10
N ARG A 110 0.88 -16.88 -18.24
CA ARG A 110 1.21 -17.47 -19.56
C ARG A 110 -0.01 -17.55 -20.46
N GLU A 111 -1.15 -17.96 -19.93
CA GLU A 111 -2.42 -18.01 -20.67
C GLU A 111 -2.88 -16.60 -21.10
N ALA A 112 -2.78 -15.61 -20.22
CA ALA A 112 -3.09 -14.22 -20.56
C ALA A 112 -2.16 -13.64 -21.65
N VAL A 113 -0.84 -13.89 -21.58
CA VAL A 113 0.11 -13.50 -22.63
C VAL A 113 -0.28 -14.13 -23.97
N ARG A 114 -0.65 -15.42 -23.96
CA ARG A 114 -1.07 -16.14 -25.17
C ARG A 114 -2.33 -15.54 -25.78
N GLU A 115 -3.34 -15.24 -24.97
CA GLU A 115 -4.57 -14.59 -25.44
C GLU A 115 -4.30 -13.20 -26.03
N LEU A 116 -3.43 -12.42 -25.40
CA LEU A 116 -3.04 -11.09 -25.89
C LEU A 116 -2.30 -11.18 -27.22
N LYS A 117 -1.36 -12.12 -27.36
CA LYS A 117 -0.68 -12.39 -28.64
C LYS A 117 -1.66 -12.79 -29.73
N LEU A 118 -2.67 -13.61 -29.42
CA LEU A 118 -3.69 -14.01 -30.38
C LEU A 118 -4.62 -12.86 -30.80
N LYS A 119 -4.95 -11.95 -29.87
CA LYS A 119 -5.86 -10.82 -30.15
C LYS A 119 -5.18 -9.63 -30.83
N ILE A 120 -3.94 -9.33 -30.46
CA ILE A 120 -3.24 -8.08 -30.81
C ILE A 120 -2.02 -8.33 -31.70
N GLY A 121 -1.55 -9.59 -31.79
CA GLY A 121 -0.41 -10.00 -32.62
C GLY A 121 0.95 -9.91 -31.91
N PHE A 122 1.03 -9.31 -30.72
CA PHE A 122 2.26 -9.21 -29.92
C PHE A 122 1.96 -9.23 -28.41
N SER A 123 3.00 -9.43 -27.57
CA SER A 123 2.88 -9.37 -26.11
C SER A 123 3.05 -7.92 -25.65
N PRO A 124 2.02 -7.25 -25.09
CA PRO A 124 2.16 -5.89 -24.57
C PRO A 124 2.81 -5.87 -23.18
N LEU A 125 3.34 -6.99 -22.70
CA LEU A 125 3.90 -7.14 -21.37
C LEU A 125 5.43 -7.02 -21.40
N PHE A 126 5.95 -6.23 -20.47
CA PHE A 126 7.37 -5.98 -20.31
C PHE A 126 7.80 -6.23 -18.86
N ARG A 127 8.98 -6.79 -18.67
CA ARG A 127 9.64 -6.90 -17.36
C ARG A 127 10.69 -5.82 -17.21
N VAL A 128 10.77 -5.25 -16.01
CA VAL A 128 11.83 -4.31 -15.64
C VAL A 128 13.07 -5.11 -15.26
N VAL A 129 14.20 -4.82 -15.90
CA VAL A 129 15.50 -5.39 -15.55
C VAL A 129 16.49 -4.29 -15.21
N GLU A 130 17.32 -4.52 -14.20
CA GLU A 130 18.46 -3.63 -13.92
C GLU A 130 19.53 -3.83 -14.99
N VAL A 131 20.04 -2.71 -15.54
CA VAL A 131 21.03 -2.71 -16.63
C VAL A 131 22.29 -1.94 -16.22
N ASP A 132 22.14 -0.74 -15.66
CA ASP A 132 23.26 0.07 -15.16
C ASP A 132 22.93 0.62 -13.75
N PRO A 133 23.09 -0.20 -12.70
CA PRO A 133 22.69 0.16 -11.34
C PRO A 133 23.35 1.44 -10.80
N TRP A 134 24.54 1.76 -11.31
CA TRP A 134 25.37 2.87 -10.82
C TRP A 134 25.20 4.16 -11.63
N SER A 135 24.42 4.13 -12.71
CA SER A 135 24.11 5.33 -13.48
C SER A 135 23.55 6.42 -12.58
N ARG A 136 23.99 7.66 -12.78
CA ARG A 136 23.39 8.84 -12.14
C ARG A 136 22.04 9.25 -12.77
N LEU A 137 21.73 8.74 -13.96
CA LEU A 137 20.46 8.96 -14.65
C LEU A 137 19.50 7.80 -14.32
N PRO A 138 18.34 8.04 -13.66
CA PRO A 138 17.38 7.00 -13.28
C PRO A 138 16.88 6.15 -14.47
N GLU A 139 16.71 6.76 -15.64
CA GLU A 139 16.22 6.12 -16.87
C GLU A 139 17.22 5.11 -17.44
N ARG A 140 18.50 5.22 -17.07
CA ARG A 140 19.55 4.28 -17.47
C ARG A 140 19.72 3.09 -16.53
N ARG A 141 19.17 3.18 -15.31
CA ARG A 141 19.31 2.10 -14.32
C ARG A 141 18.53 0.86 -14.69
N HIS A 142 17.41 1.04 -15.40
CA HIS A 142 16.50 -0.03 -15.73
C HIS A 142 16.15 -0.03 -17.22
N ALA A 143 15.88 -1.20 -17.77
CA ALA A 143 15.30 -1.35 -19.10
C ALA A 143 14.02 -2.18 -19.05
N LEU A 144 13.16 -1.96 -20.04
CA LEU A 144 12.01 -2.81 -20.31
C LEU A 144 12.43 -3.88 -21.29
N LEU A 145 12.38 -5.13 -20.86
CA LEU A 145 12.51 -6.27 -21.76
C LEU A 145 11.13 -6.85 -22.03
N GLU A 146 10.88 -7.23 -23.28
CA GLU A 146 9.67 -7.96 -23.63
C GLU A 146 9.56 -9.21 -22.76
N PHE A 147 8.37 -9.43 -22.21
CA PHE A 147 8.08 -10.60 -21.41
C PHE A 147 7.48 -11.69 -22.27
N ASP A 148 8.25 -12.75 -22.52
CA ASP A 148 7.81 -13.98 -23.16
C ASP A 148 8.04 -15.19 -22.22
N PRO A 149 6.97 -15.80 -21.68
CA PRO A 149 7.05 -16.84 -20.65
C PRO A 149 7.08 -18.30 -21.12
#